data_AF-A0A7S2LFK5-F1
#
_entry.id   AF-A0A7S2LFK5-F1
#
_cell.length_a   1.000
_cell.length_b   1.000
_cell.length_c   1.000
_cell.angle_alpha   90.00
_cell.angle_beta   90.00
_cell.angle_gamma   90.00
#
_symmetry.space_group_name_H-M   'P 1'
#
loop_
_entity.id
_entity.type
_entity.pdbx_description
1 polymer ?
#
loop_
_entity_poly.entity_id
_entity_poly.type
_entity_poly.pdbx_seq_one_letter_code
_entity_poly.pdbx_strand_id
1 'polypeptide(L)'
;RKIEPKVVSDVFRPDVTMTVAEGIAKREIPSHDLLSATLRFHTNSADDSSYAASPTADSTMDVFVVQGSPYVTTKYTGSTPMVTPLSIYTHFGAVGAGGDINTDGACNEIAMQGITGSQWNIKVTGTQFVLGQPEGLTWLLMASDSITLSLDCASKRLLKATQKFTGVLRLAVLPPGSTVSGSAAKQLMAHSSVYPTGGNVITNYKAGQSTSQPDLAGVQFSYTIDGATSGNSTTELLMLSLPHLTPILENEALNSTNFDGEYKCIKGKMTPVKGNVLSFTEKLTSFEFTNKHRITDTNVLNLLKQTVARDLRLNPPTAEDSYGFGKEICRLANLALIASEVAEEDDDDLLDEVLQMMKKYLKPWLEGTNKDALLYDSAFGGIITTLGLDNKMADFGNGRLVLSE
;
A
#
# COMPACT_ATOMS: atom_id res chain seq x y z
N ARG A 1 -16.03 9.03 22.72
CA ARG A 1 -15.79 9.13 21.26
C ARG A 1 -17.14 9.40 20.61
N LYS A 2 -17.29 10.45 19.79
CA LYS A 2 -18.51 10.66 19.00
C LYS A 2 -18.40 9.73 17.78
N ILE A 3 -19.14 8.64 17.79
CA ILE A 3 -19.27 7.78 16.60
C ILE A 3 -20.10 8.59 15.61
N GLU A 4 -19.50 8.98 14.49
CA GLU A 4 -20.25 9.62 13.42
C GLU A 4 -20.92 8.53 12.59
N PRO A 5 -22.26 8.46 12.57
CA PRO A 5 -22.99 7.31 12.02
C PRO A 5 -22.80 7.11 10.50
N LYS A 6 -22.08 8.01 9.82
CA LYS A 6 -21.85 8.00 8.37
C LYS A 6 -20.37 7.99 7.98
N VAL A 7 -19.46 7.81 8.94
CA VAL A 7 -18.02 7.82 8.68
C VAL A 7 -17.40 6.53 9.19
N VAL A 8 -16.77 5.79 8.28
CA VAL A 8 -15.87 4.67 8.64
C VAL A 8 -14.46 5.24 8.65
N SER A 9 -13.81 5.24 9.83
CA SER A 9 -12.46 5.74 9.99
C SER A 9 -11.71 4.96 11.06
N ASP A 10 -10.41 4.78 10.83
CA ASP A 10 -9.48 4.26 11.83
C ASP A 10 -8.95 5.39 12.71
N VAL A 11 -8.60 5.06 13.95
CA VAL A 11 -7.90 6.01 14.82
C VAL A 11 -6.43 5.95 14.48
N PHE A 12 -5.79 7.11 14.30
CA PHE A 12 -4.34 7.17 14.33
C PHE A 12 -3.82 6.97 15.76
N ARG A 13 -3.49 5.72 16.11
CA ARG A 13 -2.87 5.32 17.39
C ARG A 13 -1.80 4.26 17.10
N PRO A 14 -0.53 4.49 17.49
CA PRO A 14 0.52 3.51 17.27
C PRO A 14 0.43 2.41 18.32
N ASP A 15 -0.08 1.23 17.96
CA ASP A 15 -0.20 0.09 18.88
C ASP A 15 1.18 -0.42 19.36
N VAL A 16 2.16 -0.43 18.46
CA VAL A 16 3.57 -0.77 18.73
C VAL A 16 4.47 0.13 17.89
N THR A 17 5.59 0.56 18.47
CA THR A 17 6.67 1.30 17.80
C THR A 17 7.94 0.45 17.81
N MET A 18 8.51 0.22 16.62
CA MET A 18 9.87 -0.32 16.46
C MET A 18 10.82 0.84 16.20
N THR A 19 11.93 0.88 16.93
CA THR A 19 12.95 1.95 16.81
C THR A 19 14.33 1.42 17.22
N VAL A 20 15.29 2.31 17.37
CA VAL A 20 16.67 2.07 17.78
C VAL A 20 17.01 2.85 19.05
N ALA A 21 17.88 2.30 19.91
CA ALA A 21 18.30 2.97 21.14
C ALA A 21 19.21 4.18 20.90
N GLU A 22 19.90 4.19 19.76
CA GLU A 22 20.76 5.27 19.32
C GLU A 22 19.95 6.53 18.90
N GLY A 23 18.64 6.40 18.66
CA GLY A 23 17.83 7.45 18.06
C GLY A 23 18.05 7.57 16.54
N ILE A 24 17.16 8.32 15.89
CA ILE A 24 17.10 8.47 14.42
C ILE A 24 17.58 9.86 14.04
N ALA A 25 18.60 9.94 13.18
CA ALA A 25 19.20 11.18 12.68
C ALA A 25 18.51 11.68 11.39
N LYS A 26 18.29 10.76 10.45
CA LYS A 26 17.78 11.04 9.10
C LYS A 26 16.90 9.90 8.62
N ARG A 27 15.92 10.20 7.78
CA ARG A 27 15.16 9.22 7.01
C ARG A 27 15.23 9.49 5.51
N GLU A 28 15.18 8.45 4.69
CA GLU A 28 15.10 8.55 3.24
C GLU A 28 14.38 7.33 2.64
N ILE A 29 14.01 7.43 1.36
CA ILE A 29 13.43 6.33 0.57
C ILE A 29 14.47 5.92 -0.47
N PRO A 30 15.39 4.97 -0.16
CA PRO A 30 16.44 4.58 -1.10
C PRO A 30 15.92 3.79 -2.30
N SER A 31 14.75 3.17 -2.20
CA SER A 31 14.12 2.41 -3.27
C SER A 31 12.60 2.31 -3.08
N HIS A 32 11.88 2.23 -4.20
CA HIS A 32 10.46 1.97 -4.27
C HIS A 32 10.11 1.33 -5.61
N ASP A 33 8.96 0.66 -5.66
CA ASP A 33 8.35 0.10 -6.86
C ASP A 33 6.82 0.18 -6.74
N LEU A 34 6.07 -0.44 -7.66
CA LEU A 34 4.61 -0.40 -7.67
C LEU A 34 3.96 -1.13 -6.47
N LEU A 35 4.69 -2.00 -5.79
CA LEU A 35 4.20 -2.84 -4.70
C LEU A 35 4.86 -2.51 -3.35
N SER A 36 5.91 -1.69 -3.33
CA SER A 36 6.72 -1.46 -2.15
C SER A 36 7.42 -0.11 -2.06
N ALA A 37 7.85 0.22 -0.85
CA ALA A 37 8.88 1.20 -0.58
C ALA A 37 9.79 0.72 0.55
N THR A 38 11.10 0.98 0.43
CA THR A 38 12.03 0.83 1.54
C THR A 38 12.16 2.17 2.23
N LEU A 39 11.96 2.22 3.55
CA LEU A 39 12.25 3.39 4.38
C LEU A 39 13.53 3.14 5.14
N ARG A 40 14.57 3.95 4.90
CA ARG A 40 15.83 3.85 5.63
C ARG A 40 15.92 4.93 6.69
N PHE A 41 16.20 4.51 7.92
CA PHE A 41 16.50 5.38 9.04
C PHE A 41 17.99 5.25 9.40
N HIS A 42 18.69 6.37 9.35
CA HIS A 42 20.09 6.47 9.78
C HIS A 42 20.11 6.76 11.28
N THR A 43 20.92 6.01 12.03
CA THR A 43 20.96 6.15 13.50
C THR A 43 21.98 7.22 13.93
N ASN A 44 21.81 7.81 15.11
CA ASN A 44 22.84 8.69 15.67
C ASN A 44 24.09 7.87 16.06
N SER A 45 25.23 8.56 16.19
CA SER A 45 26.38 8.00 16.90
C SER A 45 26.04 7.81 18.38
N ALA A 46 26.45 6.69 18.96
CA ALA A 46 26.22 6.39 20.38
C ALA A 46 26.90 7.38 21.35
N ASP A 47 27.88 8.15 20.86
CA ASP A 47 28.72 9.05 21.67
C ASP A 47 28.30 10.54 21.63
N ASP A 48 27.22 10.90 20.94
CA ASP A 48 26.84 12.31 20.78
C ASP A 48 25.35 12.54 21.04
N SER A 49 25.04 13.09 22.23
CA SER A 49 23.69 13.46 22.65
C SER A 49 23.22 14.80 22.05
N SER A 50 24.00 15.41 21.16
CA SER A 50 23.62 16.63 20.47
C SER A 50 22.75 16.32 19.24
N TYR A 51 21.72 17.14 19.03
CA TYR A 51 20.83 17.10 17.85
C TYR A 51 21.56 17.35 16.52
N ALA A 52 22.89 17.57 16.56
CA ALA A 52 23.78 17.86 15.44
C ALA A 52 24.74 16.70 15.13
N ALA A 53 24.47 15.49 15.64
CA ALA A 53 25.30 14.33 15.39
C ALA A 53 25.43 14.02 13.89
N SER A 54 26.66 13.88 13.42
CA SER A 54 26.93 13.33 12.09
C SER A 54 26.51 11.85 12.08
N PRO A 55 25.68 11.40 11.11
CA PRO A 55 25.24 10.01 11.08
C PRO A 55 26.46 9.08 11.04
N THR A 56 26.48 8.06 11.89
CA THR A 56 27.47 6.99 11.71
C THR A 56 27.12 6.28 10.41
N ALA A 57 27.98 6.39 9.40
CA ALA A 57 27.72 5.94 8.04
C ALA A 57 27.33 4.45 7.92
N ASP A 58 27.58 3.63 8.95
CA ASP A 58 27.43 2.17 8.89
C ASP A 58 26.23 1.61 9.67
N SER A 59 25.47 2.43 10.42
CA SER A 59 24.35 1.95 11.24
C SER A 59 22.98 2.43 10.77
N THR A 60 22.12 1.49 10.41
CA THR A 60 20.81 1.77 9.80
C THR A 60 19.71 0.84 10.30
N MET A 61 18.48 1.33 10.19
CA MET A 61 17.25 0.56 10.31
C MET A 61 16.46 0.73 9.02
N ASP A 62 16.37 -0.32 8.21
CA ASP A 62 15.59 -0.36 6.97
C ASP A 62 14.25 -1.03 7.23
N VAL A 63 13.14 -0.37 6.90
CA VAL A 63 11.78 -0.90 7.01
C VAL A 63 11.26 -1.17 5.61
N PHE A 64 10.91 -2.43 5.32
CA PHE A 64 10.32 -2.82 4.04
C PHE A 64 8.80 -2.72 4.13
N VAL A 65 8.23 -1.72 3.45
CA VAL A 65 6.78 -1.54 3.34
C VAL A 65 6.34 -2.19 2.04
N VAL A 66 5.81 -3.41 2.11
CA VAL A 66 5.30 -4.15 0.95
C VAL A 66 3.81 -4.38 1.09
N GLN A 67 3.05 -4.06 0.04
CA GLN A 67 1.61 -4.22 0.02
C GLN A 67 1.22 -5.68 0.30
N GLY A 68 0.32 -5.88 1.26
CA GLY A 68 -0.18 -7.20 1.63
C GLY A 68 0.74 -8.02 2.54
N SER A 69 1.92 -7.54 2.93
CA SER A 69 2.72 -8.25 3.95
C SER A 69 1.98 -8.25 5.30
N PRO A 70 1.76 -9.40 5.96
CA PRO A 70 1.22 -9.45 7.33
C PRO A 70 2.26 -9.09 8.40
N TYR A 71 3.50 -8.79 7.98
CA TYR A 71 4.63 -8.48 8.85
C TYR A 71 5.10 -7.05 8.61
N VAL A 72 5.39 -6.34 9.70
CA VAL A 72 6.34 -5.22 9.67
C VAL A 72 7.73 -5.81 9.69
N THR A 73 8.47 -5.69 8.59
CA THR A 73 9.82 -6.25 8.45
C THR A 73 10.85 -5.14 8.54
N THR A 74 11.76 -5.25 9.49
CA THR A 74 12.80 -4.28 9.78
C THR A 74 14.17 -4.95 9.77
N LYS A 75 15.08 -4.49 8.91
CA LYS A 75 16.48 -4.91 8.88
C LYS A 75 17.33 -3.90 9.64
N TYR A 76 18.07 -4.38 10.63
CA TYR A 76 19.02 -3.61 11.41
C TYR A 76 20.44 -3.89 10.92
N THR A 77 21.25 -2.85 10.83
CA THR A 77 22.68 -2.93 10.55
C THR A 77 23.39 -2.25 11.70
N GLY A 78 23.99 -3.01 12.63
CA GLY A 78 24.80 -2.44 13.71
C GLY A 78 24.08 -1.49 14.68
N SER A 79 22.75 -1.56 14.80
CA SER A 79 21.94 -0.73 15.70
C SER A 79 21.30 -1.55 16.83
N THR A 80 20.78 -0.91 17.88
CA THR A 80 20.19 -1.62 19.03
C THR A 80 18.66 -1.55 18.99
N PRO A 81 17.94 -2.61 18.57
CA PRO A 81 16.48 -2.59 18.46
C PRO A 81 15.76 -2.25 19.77
N MET A 82 14.67 -1.49 19.66
CA MET A 82 13.71 -1.22 20.72
C MET A 82 12.29 -1.43 20.20
N VAL A 83 11.45 -2.08 21.01
CA VAL A 83 10.03 -2.32 20.72
C VAL A 83 9.19 -1.83 21.89
N THR A 84 8.32 -0.86 21.64
CA THR A 84 7.53 -0.17 22.67
C THR A 84 6.04 -0.24 22.33
N PRO A 85 5.17 -0.73 23.22
CA PRO A 85 3.73 -0.75 23.02
C PRO A 85 3.11 0.61 23.37
N LEU A 86 1.90 0.86 22.88
CA LEU A 86 1.11 2.03 23.30
C LEU A 86 0.92 2.07 24.82
N SER A 87 0.52 0.93 25.38
CA SER A 87 0.28 0.73 26.82
C SER A 87 1.49 0.03 27.45
N ILE A 88 1.33 -1.19 27.97
CA ILE A 88 2.37 -2.01 28.61
C ILE A 88 2.34 -3.43 28.03
N TYR A 89 3.40 -4.21 28.26
CA TYR A 89 3.38 -5.64 28.02
C TYR A 89 2.78 -6.37 29.23
N THR A 90 1.78 -7.22 29.01
CA THR A 90 1.22 -8.15 30.01
C THR A 90 1.86 -9.54 29.93
N HIS A 91 2.38 -9.89 28.74
CA HIS A 91 3.08 -11.14 28.49
C HIS A 91 4.31 -10.88 27.63
N PHE A 92 5.43 -11.52 27.97
CA PHE A 92 6.67 -11.47 27.20
C PHE A 92 7.42 -12.78 27.37
N GLY A 93 7.69 -13.51 26.30
CA GLY A 93 8.47 -14.75 26.39
C GLY A 93 9.01 -15.19 25.04
N ALA A 94 10.00 -16.08 25.07
CA ALA A 94 10.49 -16.73 23.87
C ALA A 94 9.73 -18.03 23.63
N VAL A 95 9.34 -18.26 22.38
CA VAL A 95 8.69 -19.50 21.96
C VAL A 95 9.68 -20.65 22.12
N GLY A 96 9.28 -21.72 22.82
CA GLY A 96 10.09 -22.92 23.03
C GLY A 96 11.08 -22.88 24.22
N ALA A 97 11.28 -21.74 24.88
CA ALA A 97 12.24 -21.59 25.99
C ALA A 97 11.61 -21.44 27.39
N GLY A 98 10.35 -21.84 27.57
CA GLY A 98 9.67 -21.80 28.88
C GLY A 98 8.23 -21.28 28.89
N GLY A 99 7.64 -21.00 27.73
CA GLY A 99 6.27 -20.46 27.62
C GLY A 99 6.20 -18.95 27.80
N ASP A 100 5.01 -18.38 27.64
CA ASP A 100 4.77 -16.94 27.78
C ASP A 100 4.92 -16.53 29.26
N ILE A 101 5.80 -15.56 29.55
CA ILE A 101 6.01 -15.08 30.92
C ILE A 101 4.97 -14.00 31.20
N ASN A 102 4.14 -14.21 32.23
CA ASN A 102 3.30 -13.15 32.79
C ASN A 102 4.20 -12.07 33.40
N THR A 103 4.20 -10.88 32.81
CA THR A 103 5.14 -9.81 33.19
C THR A 103 4.79 -9.20 34.54
N ASP A 104 3.51 -9.13 34.91
CA ASP A 104 3.08 -8.64 36.23
C ASP A 104 3.58 -9.56 37.34
N GLY A 105 3.39 -10.88 37.18
CA GLY A 105 3.89 -11.88 38.12
C GLY A 105 5.41 -11.84 38.25
N ALA A 106 6.13 -11.96 37.13
CA ALA A 106 7.58 -12.03 37.13
C ALA A 106 8.24 -10.73 37.61
N CYS A 107 7.79 -9.56 37.16
CA CYS A 107 8.35 -8.29 37.62
C CYS A 107 8.08 -8.03 39.11
N ASN A 108 6.92 -8.46 39.64
CA ASN A 108 6.61 -8.33 41.07
C ASN A 108 7.45 -9.31 41.91
N GLU A 109 7.65 -10.54 41.44
CA GLU A 109 8.50 -11.54 42.11
C GLU A 109 9.95 -11.04 42.22
N ILE A 110 10.51 -10.47 41.14
CA ILE A 110 11.83 -9.84 41.14
C ILE A 110 11.91 -8.70 42.17
N ALA A 111 10.86 -7.87 42.27
CA ALA A 111 10.79 -6.83 43.29
C ALA A 111 10.74 -7.40 44.72
N MET A 112 10.03 -8.51 44.93
CA MET A 112 9.97 -9.21 46.22
C MET A 112 11.30 -9.84 46.64
N GLN A 113 12.20 -10.14 45.70
CA GLN A 113 13.56 -10.61 45.99
C GLN A 113 14.49 -9.52 46.55
N GLY A 114 13.97 -8.33 46.88
CA GLY A 114 14.73 -7.26 47.53
C GLY A 114 15.60 -6.45 46.58
N ILE A 115 15.47 -6.66 45.27
CA ILE A 115 16.13 -5.85 44.25
C ILE A 115 15.41 -4.51 44.19
N THR A 116 15.98 -3.50 44.86
CA THR A 116 15.45 -2.14 44.96
C THR A 116 16.42 -1.15 44.29
N GLY A 117 16.00 -0.49 43.22
CA GLY A 117 16.82 0.54 42.53
C GLY A 117 16.55 0.66 41.02
N SER A 118 16.68 1.86 40.46
CA SER A 118 16.01 2.38 39.24
C SER A 118 15.89 1.56 37.93
N GLN A 119 16.43 0.34 37.75
CA GLN A 119 16.13 -0.54 36.60
C GLN A 119 16.37 -2.03 36.94
N TRP A 120 15.31 -2.81 37.16
CA TRP A 120 15.35 -4.28 37.15
C TRP A 120 14.68 -4.80 35.88
N ASN A 121 15.31 -5.77 35.22
CA ASN A 121 14.91 -6.20 33.88
C ASN A 121 14.78 -7.71 33.77
N ILE A 122 13.77 -8.17 33.02
CA ILE A 122 13.67 -9.56 32.57
C ILE A 122 14.42 -9.68 31.25
N LYS A 123 15.37 -10.60 31.16
CA LYS A 123 16.11 -10.88 29.92
C LYS A 123 15.69 -12.21 29.34
N VAL A 124 15.31 -12.21 28.06
CA VAL A 124 14.93 -13.42 27.34
C VAL A 124 15.73 -13.47 26.04
N THR A 125 16.30 -14.64 25.75
CA THR A 125 17.07 -14.89 24.53
C THR A 125 16.32 -15.88 23.66
N GLY A 126 16.25 -15.61 22.36
CA GLY A 126 15.60 -16.48 21.39
C GLY A 126 15.51 -15.84 20.01
N THR A 127 14.77 -16.50 19.12
CA THR A 127 14.50 -16.04 17.76
C THR A 127 13.03 -15.76 17.51
N GLN A 128 12.14 -16.17 18.41
CA GLN A 128 10.70 -15.95 18.29
C GLN A 128 10.14 -15.58 19.66
N PHE A 129 9.33 -14.54 19.72
CA PHE A 129 8.81 -13.99 20.97
C PHE A 129 7.31 -13.68 20.84
N VAL A 130 6.61 -13.80 21.97
CA VAL A 130 5.20 -13.44 22.10
C VAL A 130 5.09 -12.22 22.99
N LEU A 131 4.39 -11.19 22.51
CA LEU A 131 4.22 -9.91 23.19
C LEU A 131 2.72 -9.64 23.39
N GLY A 132 2.22 -9.81 24.62
CA GLY A 132 0.82 -9.57 24.97
C GLY A 132 0.59 -8.15 25.48
N GLN A 133 -0.57 -7.57 25.15
CA GLN A 133 -1.00 -6.24 25.57
C GLN A 133 -2.36 -6.29 26.29
N PRO A 134 -2.68 -5.34 27.20
CA PRO A 134 -3.95 -5.33 27.93
C PRO A 134 -5.17 -5.06 27.04
N GLU A 135 -4.97 -4.50 25.83
CA GLU A 135 -6.02 -4.25 24.83
C GLU A 135 -6.51 -5.53 24.13
N GLY A 136 -6.00 -6.70 24.50
CA GLY A 136 -6.32 -7.97 23.83
C GLY A 136 -5.55 -8.19 22.53
N LEU A 137 -4.56 -7.34 22.25
CA LEU A 137 -3.62 -7.52 21.13
C LEU A 137 -2.46 -8.43 21.57
N THR A 138 -2.09 -9.35 20.69
CA THR A 138 -0.90 -10.19 20.84
C THR A 138 -0.05 -10.04 19.60
N TRP A 139 1.25 -9.79 19.77
CA TRP A 139 2.21 -9.67 18.69
C TRP A 139 3.21 -10.80 18.73
N LEU A 140 3.61 -11.26 17.54
CA LEU A 140 4.68 -12.22 17.33
C LEU A 140 5.88 -11.47 16.76
N LEU A 141 7.01 -11.55 17.45
CA LEU A 141 8.27 -10.95 17.02
C LEU A 141 9.24 -12.08 16.64
N MET A 142 9.67 -12.11 15.39
CA MET A 142 10.59 -13.11 14.86
C MET A 142 11.89 -12.44 14.41
N ALA A 143 13.03 -12.95 14.90
CA ALA A 143 14.36 -12.48 14.56
C ALA A 143 15.06 -13.47 13.62
N SER A 144 15.86 -12.96 12.67
CA SER A 144 16.68 -13.79 11.78
C SER A 144 17.72 -14.61 12.53
N ASP A 145 18.23 -14.05 13.63
CA ASP A 145 19.28 -14.61 14.47
C ASP A 145 18.91 -14.44 15.94
N SER A 146 19.52 -15.26 16.80
CA SER A 146 19.27 -15.21 18.24
C SER A 146 19.57 -13.81 18.80
N ILE A 147 18.61 -13.24 19.52
CA ILE A 147 18.70 -11.92 20.14
C ILE A 147 18.29 -12.00 21.60
N THR A 148 18.99 -11.28 22.48
CA THR A 148 18.61 -11.12 23.88
C THR A 148 17.89 -9.79 24.07
N LEU A 149 16.59 -9.87 24.38
CA LEU A 149 15.72 -8.73 24.69
C LEU A 149 15.57 -8.56 26.19
N SER A 150 15.69 -7.32 26.65
CA SER A 150 15.56 -6.91 28.04
C SER A 150 14.29 -6.09 28.19
N LEU A 151 13.33 -6.59 28.98
CA LEU A 151 12.14 -5.86 29.39
C LEU A 151 12.45 -5.02 30.63
N ASP A 152 12.24 -3.72 30.55
CA ASP A 152 12.24 -2.84 31.72
C ASP A 152 11.00 -3.09 32.59
N CYS A 153 11.18 -3.67 33.79
CA CYS A 153 10.07 -3.96 34.68
C CYS A 153 9.50 -2.73 35.41
N ALA A 154 10.23 -1.60 35.44
CA ALA A 154 9.71 -0.38 36.04
C ALA A 154 8.59 0.21 35.18
N SER A 155 8.82 0.32 33.87
CA SER A 155 7.78 0.79 32.93
C SER A 155 6.88 -0.32 32.41
N LYS A 156 7.41 -1.53 32.21
CA LYS A 156 6.80 -2.63 31.43
C LYS A 156 6.49 -2.23 29.98
N ARG A 157 7.13 -1.17 29.47
CA ARG A 157 6.91 -0.63 28.11
C ARG A 157 8.08 -0.84 27.18
N LEU A 158 9.29 -1.00 27.71
CA LEU A 158 10.47 -1.02 26.85
C LEU A 158 11.05 -2.44 26.75
N LEU A 159 10.96 -3.03 25.57
CA LEU A 159 11.82 -4.15 25.17
C LEU A 159 13.00 -3.59 24.39
N LYS A 160 14.20 -3.77 24.94
CA LYS A 160 15.45 -3.29 24.33
C LYS A 160 16.40 -4.46 24.11
N ALA A 161 17.00 -4.55 22.93
CA ALA A 161 18.10 -5.48 22.69
C ALA A 161 19.29 -5.14 23.60
N THR A 162 19.89 -6.16 24.20
CA THR A 162 21.02 -5.94 25.13
C THR A 162 22.32 -5.54 24.44
N GLN A 163 22.40 -5.73 23.12
CA GLN A 163 23.55 -5.41 22.27
C GLN A 163 23.06 -4.92 20.90
N LYS A 164 23.98 -4.33 20.11
CA LYS A 164 23.75 -4.03 18.70
C LYS A 164 23.44 -5.31 17.93
N PHE A 165 22.50 -5.22 17.01
CA PHE A 165 21.99 -6.32 16.20
C PHE A 165 22.19 -6.00 14.72
N THR A 166 22.68 -7.00 13.98
CA THR A 166 22.73 -6.98 12.52
C THR A 166 21.95 -8.18 12.03
N GLY A 167 20.76 -7.93 11.49
CA GLY A 167 19.79 -8.98 11.17
C GLY A 167 18.40 -8.40 10.93
N VAL A 168 17.40 -9.25 10.85
CA VAL A 168 16.02 -8.86 10.54
C VAL A 168 15.12 -9.15 11.72
N LEU A 169 14.26 -8.20 12.08
CA LEU A 169 13.13 -8.40 12.98
C LEU A 169 11.83 -8.26 12.20
N ARG A 170 10.92 -9.21 12.39
CA ARG A 170 9.58 -9.24 11.79
C ARG A 170 8.55 -9.23 12.89
N LEU A 171 7.68 -8.25 12.87
CA LEU A 171 6.59 -8.11 13.84
C LEU A 171 5.26 -8.36 13.12
N ALA A 172 4.49 -9.33 13.60
CA ALA A 172 3.15 -9.62 13.12
C ALA A 172 2.14 -9.53 14.26
N VAL A 173 1.01 -8.86 14.03
CA VAL A 173 -0.13 -8.92 14.96
C VAL A 173 -0.84 -10.25 14.77
N LEU A 174 -1.08 -10.98 15.85
CA LEU A 174 -1.93 -12.15 15.82
C LEU A 174 -3.37 -11.69 15.57
N PRO A 175 -4.10 -12.25 14.59
CA PRO A 175 -5.42 -11.75 14.25
C PRO A 175 -6.37 -11.87 15.45
N PRO A 176 -7.27 -10.90 15.67
CA PRO A 176 -8.30 -11.03 16.70
C PRO A 176 -9.08 -12.34 16.54
N GLY A 177 -9.23 -13.09 17.63
CA GLY A 177 -9.88 -14.40 17.65
C GLY A 177 -8.94 -15.61 17.49
N SER A 178 -7.65 -15.39 17.23
CA SER A 178 -6.62 -16.44 17.23
C SER A 178 -5.93 -16.57 18.59
N THR A 179 -5.21 -17.67 18.79
CA THR A 179 -4.35 -17.90 19.96
C THR A 179 -2.91 -18.20 19.54
N VAL A 180 -1.96 -18.06 20.47
CA VAL A 180 -0.53 -18.34 20.22
C VAL A 180 -0.28 -19.80 19.79
N SER A 181 -1.15 -20.73 20.21
CA SER A 181 -1.13 -22.14 19.79
C SER A 181 -2.01 -22.45 18.56
N GLY A 182 -2.75 -21.45 18.07
CA GLY A 182 -3.69 -21.49 16.96
C GLY A 182 -3.02 -21.61 15.60
N SER A 183 -3.83 -21.76 14.55
CA SER A 183 -3.32 -21.98 13.20
C SER A 183 -2.71 -20.72 12.59
N ALA A 184 -3.24 -19.52 12.86
CA ALA A 184 -2.64 -18.27 12.39
C ALA A 184 -1.22 -18.06 12.93
N ALA A 185 -1.02 -18.26 14.25
CA ALA A 185 0.30 -18.14 14.87
C ALA A 185 1.32 -19.09 14.23
N LYS A 186 0.91 -20.34 13.98
CA LYS A 186 1.75 -21.34 13.30
C LYS A 186 2.10 -20.92 11.87
N GLN A 187 1.15 -20.43 11.08
CA GLN A 187 1.44 -19.96 9.71
C GLN A 187 2.37 -18.74 9.74
N LEU A 188 2.11 -17.76 10.61
CA LEU A 188 2.93 -16.56 10.72
C LEU A 188 4.38 -16.89 11.08
N MET A 189 4.60 -17.80 12.04
CA MET A 189 5.94 -18.23 12.44
C MET A 189 6.61 -19.11 11.37
N ALA A 190 5.88 -20.05 10.75
CA ALA A 190 6.43 -20.96 9.74
C ALA A 190 6.90 -20.23 8.47
N HIS A 191 6.24 -19.11 8.12
CA HIS A 191 6.58 -18.28 6.96
C HIS A 191 7.45 -17.07 7.32
N SER A 192 7.97 -17.01 8.56
CA SER A 192 8.78 -15.88 9.05
C SER A 192 10.23 -15.86 8.56
N SER A 193 10.73 -16.93 7.92
CA SER A 193 12.11 -17.03 7.42
C SER A 193 12.37 -16.31 6.09
N VAL A 194 11.31 -15.97 5.34
CA VAL A 194 11.36 -15.29 4.03
C VAL A 194 10.40 -14.09 4.00
N TYR A 195 10.84 -12.97 3.45
CA TYR A 195 10.07 -11.73 3.43
C TYR A 195 10.21 -11.01 2.09
N PRO A 196 9.18 -10.25 1.66
CA PRO A 196 9.31 -9.44 0.47
C PRO A 196 10.08 -8.15 0.78
N THR A 197 10.90 -7.71 -0.17
CA THR A 197 11.63 -6.41 -0.14
C THR A 197 11.21 -5.49 -1.28
N GLY A 198 10.50 -6.03 -2.26
CA GLY A 198 9.92 -5.29 -3.37
C GLY A 198 9.08 -6.19 -4.27
N GLY A 199 8.80 -5.73 -5.48
CA GLY A 199 8.10 -6.54 -6.47
C GLY A 199 7.86 -5.85 -7.80
N ASN A 200 7.33 -6.62 -8.75
CA ASN A 200 6.96 -6.16 -10.07
C ASN A 200 5.52 -6.57 -10.39
N VAL A 201 4.83 -5.71 -11.14
CA VAL A 201 3.52 -6.02 -11.72
C VAL A 201 3.73 -6.43 -13.16
N ILE A 202 3.46 -7.69 -13.48
CA ILE A 202 3.57 -8.23 -14.83
C ILE A 202 2.15 -8.36 -15.39
N THR A 203 1.92 -7.81 -16.57
CA THR A 203 0.65 -7.94 -17.26
C THR A 203 0.84 -8.65 -18.59
N ASN A 204 -0.13 -9.47 -18.98
CA ASN A 204 -0.17 -10.12 -20.28
C ASN A 204 -1.57 -10.04 -20.86
N TYR A 205 -1.65 -9.78 -22.16
CA TYR A 205 -2.89 -9.78 -22.92
C TYR A 205 -3.00 -11.05 -23.75
N LYS A 206 -4.16 -11.67 -23.73
CA LYS A 206 -4.51 -12.77 -24.62
C LYS A 206 -5.77 -12.40 -25.38
N ALA A 207 -5.61 -12.23 -26.70
CA ALA A 207 -6.74 -12.03 -27.60
C ALA A 207 -7.71 -13.22 -27.52
N GLY A 208 -8.98 -12.88 -27.41
CA GLY A 208 -10.09 -13.80 -27.53
C GLY A 208 -10.23 -14.34 -28.94
N GLN A 209 -10.86 -15.51 -29.07
CA GLN A 209 -11.13 -16.12 -30.38
C GLN A 209 -12.61 -16.05 -30.76
N SER A 210 -13.50 -15.77 -29.81
CA SER A 210 -14.94 -15.66 -30.04
C SER A 210 -15.63 -14.96 -28.86
N THR A 211 -16.94 -14.71 -28.98
CA THR A 211 -17.76 -14.21 -27.86
C THR A 211 -17.78 -15.16 -26.65
N SER A 212 -17.57 -16.46 -26.86
CA SER A 212 -17.45 -17.45 -25.78
C SER A 212 -16.03 -17.59 -25.22
N GLN A 213 -15.04 -16.99 -25.89
CA GLN A 213 -13.63 -16.92 -25.46
C GLN A 213 -13.18 -15.46 -25.53
N PRO A 214 -13.58 -14.62 -24.56
CA PRO A 214 -13.29 -13.19 -24.58
C PRO A 214 -11.79 -12.93 -24.42
N ASP A 215 -11.41 -11.69 -24.70
CA ASP A 215 -10.09 -11.16 -24.37
C ASP A 215 -9.82 -11.31 -22.87
N LEU A 216 -8.58 -11.70 -22.54
CA LEU A 216 -8.14 -11.90 -21.16
C LEU A 216 -6.94 -11.01 -20.85
N ALA A 217 -6.94 -10.43 -19.65
CA ALA A 217 -5.77 -9.81 -19.05
C ALA A 217 -5.30 -10.68 -17.89
N GLY A 218 -4.10 -11.25 -18.01
CA GLY A 218 -3.41 -11.85 -16.89
C GLY A 218 -2.61 -10.78 -16.15
N VAL A 219 -2.62 -10.85 -14.82
CA VAL A 219 -1.87 -9.98 -13.93
C VAL A 219 -1.14 -10.83 -12.92
N GLN A 220 0.14 -10.53 -12.70
CA GLN A 220 0.97 -11.17 -11.68
C GLN A 220 1.63 -10.12 -10.80
N PHE A 221 1.53 -10.31 -9.50
CA PHE A 221 2.35 -9.61 -8.51
C PHE A 221 3.52 -10.51 -8.16
N SER A 222 4.69 -10.25 -8.75
CA SER A 222 5.91 -11.03 -8.55
C SER A 222 6.78 -10.33 -7.51
N TYR A 223 6.91 -10.92 -6.32
CA TYR A 223 7.66 -10.29 -5.23
C TYR A 223 9.16 -10.57 -5.33
N THR A 224 9.96 -9.55 -5.03
CA THR A 224 11.38 -9.72 -4.71
C THR A 224 11.50 -10.20 -3.28
N ILE A 225 12.19 -11.31 -3.06
CA ILE A 225 12.23 -12.02 -1.78
C ILE A 225 13.64 -12.03 -1.24
N ASP A 226 13.75 -11.82 0.07
CA ASP A 226 14.96 -12.00 0.84
C ASP A 226 14.65 -12.88 2.06
N GLY A 227 15.68 -13.42 2.72
CA GLY A 227 15.56 -14.39 3.80
C GLY A 227 16.46 -15.60 3.65
N ALA A 228 16.33 -16.56 4.59
CA ALA A 228 17.30 -17.60 4.91
C ALA A 228 18.29 -18.01 3.79
N THR A 229 19.46 -17.38 3.85
CA THR A 229 20.74 -17.83 3.29
C THR A 229 21.22 -19.09 4.00
N SER A 230 20.54 -20.23 3.78
CA SER A 230 21.12 -21.57 3.98
C SER A 230 20.25 -22.62 3.28
N GLY A 231 20.46 -22.81 1.98
CA GLY A 231 20.06 -23.99 1.20
C GLY A 231 18.56 -24.22 1.01
N ASN A 232 18.09 -24.14 -0.25
CA ASN A 232 16.79 -24.67 -0.70
C ASN A 232 15.60 -24.43 0.26
N SER A 233 15.36 -23.19 0.66
CA SER A 233 14.10 -22.86 1.32
C SER A 233 12.97 -23.01 0.30
N THR A 234 12.12 -24.03 0.49
CA THR A 234 10.84 -24.18 -0.21
C THR A 234 9.74 -23.34 0.45
N THR A 235 10.06 -22.51 1.44
CA THR A 235 9.10 -21.67 2.14
C THR A 235 8.68 -20.52 1.24
N GLU A 236 7.38 -20.47 0.92
CA GLU A 236 6.78 -19.37 0.18
C GLU A 236 6.47 -18.17 1.09
N LEU A 237 6.26 -17.00 0.51
CA LEU A 237 5.70 -15.88 1.26
C LEU A 237 4.27 -16.20 1.74
N LEU A 238 3.92 -15.67 2.92
CA LEU A 238 2.54 -15.53 3.37
C LEU A 238 2.12 -14.07 3.17
N MET A 239 1.14 -13.83 2.30
CA MET A 239 0.64 -12.51 1.93
C MET A 239 -0.85 -12.38 2.26
N LEU A 240 -1.36 -11.15 2.39
CA LEU A 240 -2.76 -10.84 2.65
C LEU A 240 -3.42 -10.27 1.39
N SER A 241 -4.39 -11.01 0.86
CA SER A 241 -5.19 -10.63 -0.30
C SER A 241 -6.44 -9.84 0.11
N LEU A 242 -6.80 -8.83 -0.69
CA LEU A 242 -8.03 -8.04 -0.52
C LEU A 242 -9.28 -8.82 -0.98
N PRO A 243 -10.48 -8.47 -0.49
CA PRO A 243 -11.72 -9.22 -0.81
C PRO A 243 -12.02 -9.43 -2.28
N HIS A 244 -11.65 -8.48 -3.15
CA HIS A 244 -11.91 -8.58 -4.59
C HIS A 244 -10.91 -9.47 -5.32
N LEU A 245 -9.69 -9.63 -4.78
CA LEU A 245 -8.64 -10.46 -5.39
C LEU A 245 -8.80 -11.92 -4.98
N THR A 246 -9.12 -12.19 -3.71
CA THR A 246 -9.17 -13.57 -3.19
C THR A 246 -9.99 -14.55 -4.04
N PRO A 247 -11.18 -14.21 -4.57
CA PRO A 247 -11.97 -15.13 -5.39
C PRO A 247 -11.40 -15.43 -6.79
N ILE A 248 -10.51 -14.58 -7.29
CA ILE A 248 -9.97 -14.65 -8.65
C ILE A 248 -8.49 -15.04 -8.69
N LEU A 249 -7.83 -15.11 -7.52
CA LEU A 249 -6.45 -15.57 -7.41
C LEU A 249 -6.35 -17.06 -7.76
N GLU A 250 -5.29 -17.39 -8.49
CA GLU A 250 -4.92 -18.76 -8.84
C GLU A 250 -4.19 -19.48 -7.68
N ASN A 251 -3.66 -18.70 -6.73
CA ASN A 251 -2.93 -19.17 -5.56
C ASN A 251 -3.83 -19.76 -4.47
N GLU A 252 -3.26 -20.65 -3.64
CA GLU A 252 -3.97 -21.23 -2.50
C GLU A 252 -4.24 -20.19 -1.41
N ALA A 253 -5.51 -19.82 -1.25
CA ALA A 253 -5.99 -19.03 -0.12
C ALA A 253 -6.23 -19.91 1.10
N LEU A 254 -5.73 -19.47 2.26
CA LEU A 254 -5.94 -20.17 3.52
C LEU A 254 -7.36 -19.92 4.05
N ASN A 255 -8.04 -20.99 4.42
CA ASN A 255 -9.35 -20.95 5.07
C ASN A 255 -9.22 -20.96 6.61
N SER A 256 -10.36 -20.87 7.31
CA SER A 256 -10.42 -20.81 8.78
C SER A 256 -9.86 -22.04 9.51
N THR A 257 -9.72 -23.19 8.83
CA THR A 257 -9.06 -24.38 9.40
C THR A 257 -7.54 -24.19 9.45
N ASN A 258 -6.97 -23.59 8.41
CA ASN A 258 -5.53 -23.44 8.25
C ASN A 258 -4.99 -22.09 8.72
N PHE A 259 -5.88 -21.12 8.94
CA PHE A 259 -5.59 -19.81 9.51
C PHE A 259 -6.82 -19.28 10.25
N ASP A 260 -6.82 -19.40 11.57
CA ASP A 260 -7.87 -18.88 12.45
C ASP A 260 -7.82 -17.35 12.57
N GLY A 261 -8.89 -16.75 13.10
CA GLY A 261 -9.00 -15.28 13.19
C GLY A 261 -9.11 -14.58 11.83
N GLU A 262 -9.13 -13.25 11.86
CA GLU A 262 -9.30 -12.44 10.64
C GLU A 262 -8.52 -11.13 10.70
N TYR A 263 -7.78 -10.82 9.63
CA TYR A 263 -7.31 -9.45 9.37
C TYR A 263 -8.38 -8.65 8.64
N LYS A 264 -8.50 -7.37 9.02
CA LYS A 264 -9.47 -6.44 8.43
C LYS A 264 -8.80 -5.12 8.13
N CYS A 265 -9.20 -4.52 7.02
CA CYS A 265 -8.88 -3.13 6.68
C CYS A 265 -10.16 -2.41 6.26
N ILE A 266 -10.07 -1.13 5.92
CA ILE A 266 -11.20 -0.32 5.40
C ILE A 266 -11.88 -0.97 4.18
N LYS A 267 -11.16 -1.80 3.41
CA LYS A 267 -11.68 -2.51 2.24
C LYS A 267 -12.35 -3.85 2.58
N GLY A 268 -12.38 -4.26 3.85
CA GLY A 268 -12.99 -5.51 4.32
C GLY A 268 -11.97 -6.55 4.82
N LYS A 269 -12.40 -7.81 4.84
CA LYS A 269 -11.60 -8.96 5.31
C LYS A 269 -10.42 -9.23 4.37
N MET A 270 -9.22 -9.33 4.91
CA MET A 270 -8.05 -9.76 4.15
C MET A 270 -7.82 -11.26 4.35
N THR A 271 -7.59 -11.99 3.28
CA THR A 271 -7.40 -13.45 3.30
C THR A 271 -5.92 -13.78 3.14
N PRO A 272 -5.33 -14.60 4.02
CA PRO A 272 -3.95 -15.07 3.85
C PRO A 272 -3.82 -15.99 2.64
N VAL A 273 -2.78 -15.79 1.84
CA VAL A 273 -2.48 -16.53 0.61
C VAL A 273 -0.99 -16.87 0.61
N LYS A 274 -0.65 -18.07 0.17
CA LYS A 274 0.75 -18.48 -0.01
C LYS A 274 1.21 -18.24 -1.44
N GLY A 275 2.39 -17.67 -1.60
CA GLY A 275 3.02 -17.57 -2.92
C GLY A 275 3.99 -16.41 -3.05
N ASN A 276 5.07 -16.68 -3.78
CA ASN A 276 6.07 -15.69 -4.19
C ASN A 276 5.61 -14.84 -5.38
N VAL A 277 4.64 -15.37 -6.13
CA VAL A 277 3.93 -14.70 -7.22
C VAL A 277 2.44 -14.90 -7.00
N LEU A 278 1.67 -13.81 -6.97
CA LEU A 278 0.22 -13.88 -6.92
C LEU A 278 -0.36 -13.59 -8.31
N SER A 279 -1.07 -14.54 -8.88
CA SER A 279 -1.57 -14.45 -10.26
C SER A 279 -3.09 -14.51 -10.30
N PHE A 280 -3.67 -13.73 -11.21
CA PHE A 280 -5.09 -13.80 -11.54
C PHE A 280 -5.32 -13.41 -13.00
N THR A 281 -6.46 -13.83 -13.54
CA THR A 281 -6.86 -13.51 -14.91
C THR A 281 -8.25 -12.87 -14.91
N GLU A 282 -8.37 -11.72 -15.57
CA GLU A 282 -9.63 -11.01 -15.74
C GLU A 282 -10.14 -11.09 -17.18
N LYS A 283 -11.47 -11.18 -17.30
CA LYS A 283 -12.14 -11.10 -18.61
C LYS A 283 -12.31 -9.64 -18.99
N LEU A 284 -11.79 -9.25 -20.16
CA LEU A 284 -11.93 -7.89 -20.66
C LEU A 284 -13.31 -7.70 -21.31
N THR A 285 -13.82 -6.47 -21.21
CA THR A 285 -15.08 -6.07 -21.84
C THR A 285 -14.85 -5.77 -23.32
N SER A 286 -15.87 -6.02 -24.16
CA SER A 286 -15.82 -5.71 -25.60
C SER A 286 -16.31 -4.29 -25.88
N PHE A 287 -15.79 -3.28 -25.18
CA PHE A 287 -16.24 -1.89 -25.37
C PHE A 287 -15.79 -1.37 -26.75
N GLU A 288 -16.70 -0.72 -27.47
CA GLU A 288 -16.47 -0.09 -28.77
C GLU A 288 -16.96 1.36 -28.74
N PHE A 289 -16.53 2.17 -29.70
CA PHE A 289 -16.90 3.60 -29.78
C PHE A 289 -18.37 3.83 -30.20
N THR A 290 -18.96 2.88 -30.92
CA THR A 290 -20.29 3.02 -31.53
C THR A 290 -21.30 2.07 -30.91
N ASN A 291 -22.58 2.40 -31.02
CA ASN A 291 -23.65 1.52 -30.57
C ASN A 291 -23.76 0.29 -31.51
N LYS A 292 -23.94 -0.89 -30.92
CA LYS A 292 -24.16 -2.15 -31.67
C LYS A 292 -25.48 -2.15 -32.44
N HIS A 293 -26.45 -1.34 -32.01
CA HIS A 293 -27.75 -1.22 -32.66
C HIS A 293 -27.87 0.13 -33.34
N ARG A 294 -27.88 0.12 -34.68
CA ARG A 294 -28.12 1.32 -35.47
C ARG A 294 -29.58 1.75 -35.36
N ILE A 295 -29.79 3.04 -35.23
CA ILE A 295 -31.13 3.64 -35.29
C ILE A 295 -31.56 3.70 -36.75
N THR A 296 -32.72 3.13 -37.06
CA THR A 296 -33.26 3.11 -38.43
C THR A 296 -34.49 3.99 -38.61
N ASP A 297 -35.08 4.49 -37.52
CA ASP A 297 -36.23 5.39 -37.58
C ASP A 297 -35.80 6.78 -38.08
N THR A 298 -36.29 7.17 -39.25
CA THR A 298 -35.93 8.41 -39.92
C THR A 298 -36.34 9.67 -39.14
N ASN A 299 -37.44 9.64 -38.39
CA ASN A 299 -37.83 10.79 -37.55
C ASN A 299 -36.85 10.96 -36.39
N VAL A 300 -36.39 9.85 -35.81
CA VAL A 300 -35.37 9.86 -34.74
C VAL A 300 -34.04 10.33 -35.30
N LEU A 301 -33.60 9.82 -36.46
CA LEU A 301 -32.37 10.28 -37.11
C LEU A 301 -32.39 11.78 -37.41
N ASN A 302 -33.50 12.30 -37.96
CA ASN A 302 -33.67 13.72 -38.22
C ASN A 302 -33.65 14.58 -36.94
N LEU A 303 -34.31 14.11 -35.88
CA LEU A 303 -34.30 14.78 -34.59
C LEU A 303 -32.88 14.81 -33.98
N LEU A 304 -32.12 13.72 -34.12
CA LEU A 304 -30.73 13.65 -33.66
C LEU A 304 -29.84 14.63 -34.43
N LYS A 305 -29.91 14.65 -35.77
CA LYS A 305 -29.19 15.63 -36.62
C LYS A 305 -29.47 17.07 -36.17
N GLN A 306 -30.75 17.42 -35.99
CA GLN A 306 -31.16 18.76 -35.52
C GLN A 306 -30.64 19.07 -34.11
N THR A 307 -30.65 18.08 -33.22
CA THR A 307 -30.19 18.24 -31.83
C THR A 307 -28.69 18.44 -31.76
N VAL A 308 -27.91 17.65 -32.50
CA VAL A 308 -26.45 17.80 -32.59
C VAL A 308 -26.10 19.19 -33.13
N ALA A 309 -26.69 19.62 -34.24
CA ALA A 309 -26.46 20.95 -34.81
C ALA A 309 -26.84 22.09 -33.84
N ARG A 310 -27.92 21.91 -33.06
CA ARG A 310 -28.34 22.88 -32.03
C ARG A 310 -27.33 22.94 -30.88
N ASP A 311 -26.91 21.80 -30.37
CA ASP A 311 -26.00 21.73 -29.21
C ASP A 311 -24.60 22.23 -29.57
N LEU A 312 -24.16 22.04 -30.81
CA LEU A 312 -22.93 22.60 -31.36
C LEU A 312 -22.88 24.12 -31.26
N ARG A 313 -24.00 24.77 -31.62
CA ARG A 313 -24.14 26.24 -31.58
C ARG A 313 -24.29 26.81 -30.17
N LEU A 314 -25.01 26.10 -29.30
CA LEU A 314 -25.34 26.61 -27.96
C LEU A 314 -24.21 26.43 -26.95
N ASN A 315 -23.34 25.43 -27.14
CA ASN A 315 -22.37 25.04 -26.12
C ASN A 315 -20.93 24.94 -26.65
N PRO A 316 -20.34 26.01 -27.22
CA PRO A 316 -18.92 26.02 -27.52
C PRO A 316 -18.08 25.92 -26.23
N PRO A 317 -16.88 25.33 -26.28
CA PRO A 317 -15.95 25.37 -25.15
C PRO A 317 -15.58 26.79 -24.73
N THR A 318 -15.57 27.04 -23.42
CA THR A 318 -15.27 28.34 -22.79
C THR A 318 -14.34 28.23 -21.58
N ALA A 319 -14.18 27.04 -21.01
CA ALA A 319 -13.34 26.84 -19.85
C ALA A 319 -11.87 27.10 -20.16
N GLU A 320 -11.21 27.84 -19.26
CA GLU A 320 -9.77 28.11 -19.34
C GLU A 320 -8.93 27.07 -18.60
N ASP A 321 -9.52 26.34 -17.66
CA ASP A 321 -8.86 25.29 -16.88
C ASP A 321 -8.96 23.92 -17.56
N SER A 322 -7.97 23.07 -17.32
CA SER A 322 -7.85 21.76 -17.96
C SER A 322 -9.05 20.84 -17.68
N TYR A 323 -9.61 20.88 -16.47
CA TYR A 323 -10.71 20.01 -16.06
C TYR A 323 -12.04 20.43 -16.70
N GLY A 324 -12.37 21.72 -16.64
CA GLY A 324 -13.54 22.29 -17.30
C GLY A 324 -13.47 22.08 -18.81
N PHE A 325 -12.32 22.38 -19.42
CA PHE A 325 -12.11 22.20 -20.85
C PHE A 325 -12.26 20.73 -21.25
N GLY A 326 -11.68 19.80 -20.49
CA GLY A 326 -11.80 18.37 -20.72
C GLY A 326 -13.26 17.89 -20.82
N LYS A 327 -14.16 18.43 -19.99
CA LYS A 327 -15.60 18.12 -20.06
C LYS A 327 -16.23 18.66 -21.34
N GLU A 328 -15.91 19.89 -21.72
CA GLU A 328 -16.50 20.55 -22.89
C GLU A 328 -16.01 19.93 -24.20
N ILE A 329 -14.72 19.59 -24.32
CA ILE A 329 -14.20 18.95 -25.52
C ILE A 329 -14.66 17.49 -25.63
N CYS A 330 -14.83 16.79 -24.50
CA CYS A 330 -15.44 15.45 -24.48
C CYS A 330 -16.90 15.49 -24.95
N ARG A 331 -17.67 16.53 -24.60
CA ARG A 331 -19.02 16.74 -25.16
C ARG A 331 -18.97 16.86 -26.68
N LEU A 332 -18.04 17.65 -27.24
CA LEU A 332 -17.90 17.74 -28.71
C LEU A 332 -17.50 16.40 -29.34
N ALA A 333 -16.63 15.63 -28.70
CA ALA A 333 -16.27 14.29 -29.18
C ALA A 333 -17.48 13.35 -29.23
N ASN A 334 -18.37 13.40 -28.23
CA ASN A 334 -19.61 12.64 -28.24
C ASN A 334 -20.57 13.10 -29.36
N LEU A 335 -20.66 14.41 -29.61
CA LEU A 335 -21.45 14.94 -30.74
C LEU A 335 -20.88 14.47 -32.08
N ALA A 336 -19.55 14.37 -32.23
CA ALA A 336 -18.92 13.85 -33.43
C ALA A 336 -19.25 12.37 -33.64
N LEU A 337 -19.21 11.55 -32.59
CA LEU A 337 -19.61 10.15 -32.68
C LEU A 337 -21.07 10.01 -33.11
N ILE A 338 -21.99 10.78 -32.52
CA ILE A 338 -23.40 10.76 -32.91
C ILE A 338 -23.56 11.24 -34.36
N ALA A 339 -22.92 12.33 -34.76
CA ALA A 339 -22.95 12.85 -36.13
C ALA A 339 -22.51 11.77 -37.13
N SER A 340 -21.42 11.04 -36.83
CA SER A 340 -20.94 9.95 -37.67
C SER A 340 -21.90 8.76 -37.78
N GLU A 341 -22.69 8.48 -36.73
CA GLU A 341 -23.67 7.39 -36.75
C GLU A 341 -24.95 7.76 -37.49
N VAL A 342 -25.32 9.05 -37.53
CA VAL A 342 -26.54 9.54 -38.20
C VAL A 342 -26.28 10.12 -39.60
N ALA A 343 -25.02 10.23 -40.02
CA ALA A 343 -24.64 10.66 -41.36
C ALA A 343 -25.24 9.71 -42.42
N GLU A 344 -25.67 10.29 -43.54
CA GLU A 344 -26.04 9.51 -44.72
C GLU A 344 -24.78 9.24 -45.55
N GLU A 345 -24.78 8.23 -46.42
CA GLU A 345 -23.57 7.78 -47.15
C GLU A 345 -22.85 8.90 -47.93
N ASP A 346 -23.55 10.00 -48.26
CA ASP A 346 -23.05 11.16 -49.01
C ASP A 346 -23.25 12.53 -48.31
N ASP A 347 -23.64 12.58 -47.02
CA ASP A 347 -23.89 13.84 -46.27
C ASP A 347 -23.19 13.83 -44.90
N ASP A 348 -21.99 14.41 -44.86
CA ASP A 348 -21.10 14.47 -43.69
C ASP A 348 -20.86 15.90 -43.17
N ASP A 349 -21.63 16.88 -43.66
CA ASP A 349 -21.43 18.32 -43.35
C ASP A 349 -21.48 18.59 -41.83
N LEU A 350 -22.36 17.88 -41.11
CA LEU A 350 -22.51 18.02 -39.67
C LEU A 350 -21.32 17.44 -38.90
N LEU A 351 -20.78 16.30 -39.32
CA LEU A 351 -19.58 15.74 -38.69
C LEU A 351 -18.39 16.65 -38.93
N ASP A 352 -18.21 17.12 -40.16
CA ASP A 352 -17.15 18.04 -40.53
C ASP A 352 -17.22 19.34 -39.71
N GLU A 353 -18.41 19.90 -39.50
CA GLU A 353 -18.61 21.06 -38.63
C GLU A 353 -18.14 20.78 -37.19
N VAL A 354 -18.52 19.62 -36.63
CA VAL A 354 -18.12 19.24 -35.28
C VAL A 354 -16.61 19.06 -35.19
N LEU A 355 -16.00 18.35 -36.13
CA LEU A 355 -14.56 18.08 -36.16
C LEU A 355 -13.74 19.35 -36.35
N GLN A 356 -14.20 20.29 -37.18
CA GLN A 356 -13.57 21.61 -37.33
C GLN A 356 -13.61 22.38 -36.02
N MET A 357 -14.73 22.37 -35.31
CA MET A 357 -14.81 23.02 -34.01
C MET A 357 -13.89 22.34 -32.97
N MET A 358 -13.85 21.01 -32.92
CA MET A 358 -12.91 20.29 -32.06
C MET A 358 -11.46 20.68 -32.35
N LYS A 359 -11.04 20.70 -33.63
CA LYS A 359 -9.69 21.12 -34.04
C LYS A 359 -9.38 22.55 -33.58
N LYS A 360 -10.32 23.49 -33.77
CA LYS A 360 -10.18 24.89 -33.34
C LYS A 360 -9.87 24.99 -31.84
N TYR A 361 -10.60 24.24 -31.01
CA TYR A 361 -10.47 24.34 -29.55
C TYR A 361 -9.35 23.47 -28.96
N LEU A 362 -9.00 22.35 -29.58
CA LEU A 362 -7.87 21.51 -29.17
C LEU A 362 -6.52 22.14 -29.50
N LYS A 363 -6.42 22.88 -30.62
CA LYS A 363 -5.16 23.42 -31.11
C LYS A 363 -4.37 24.22 -30.04
N PRO A 364 -4.96 25.18 -29.30
CA PRO A 364 -4.23 25.91 -28.26
C PRO A 364 -3.72 25.04 -27.10
N TRP A 365 -4.36 23.89 -26.84
CA TRP A 365 -3.91 22.93 -25.83
C TRP A 365 -2.73 22.10 -26.31
N LEU A 366 -2.78 21.64 -27.56
CA LEU A 366 -1.72 20.86 -28.18
C LEU A 366 -0.46 21.70 -28.47
N GLU A 367 -0.64 22.98 -28.81
CA GLU A 367 0.46 23.91 -29.09
C GLU A 367 0.95 24.65 -27.83
N GLY A 368 0.27 24.47 -26.68
CA GLY A 368 0.62 25.16 -25.43
C GLY A 368 0.45 26.68 -25.48
N THR A 369 -0.40 27.20 -26.37
CA THR A 369 -0.64 28.65 -26.52
C THR A 369 -1.83 29.15 -25.71
N ASN A 370 -2.51 28.26 -24.99
CA ASN A 370 -3.59 28.62 -24.08
C ASN A 370 -3.01 29.10 -22.73
N LYS A 371 -3.86 29.70 -21.89
CA LYS A 371 -3.47 30.28 -20.59
C LYS A 371 -3.01 29.23 -19.57
N ASP A 372 -3.53 28.01 -19.65
CA ASP A 372 -3.28 26.91 -18.74
C ASP A 372 -2.56 25.75 -19.43
N ALA A 373 -1.50 26.09 -20.17
CA ALA A 373 -0.77 25.15 -21.00
C ALA A 373 -0.22 23.93 -20.22
N LEU A 374 -0.12 22.80 -20.92
CA LEU A 374 0.49 21.58 -20.40
C LEU A 374 2.02 21.72 -20.42
N LEU A 375 2.64 21.41 -19.29
CA LEU A 375 4.08 21.48 -19.04
C LEU A 375 4.61 20.10 -18.63
N TYR A 376 5.87 19.80 -18.94
CA TYR A 376 6.53 18.61 -18.43
C TYR A 376 7.36 18.97 -17.19
N ASP A 377 7.05 18.35 -16.06
CA ASP A 377 7.84 18.44 -14.84
C ASP A 377 8.93 17.36 -14.84
N SER A 378 10.17 17.78 -15.04
CA SER A 378 11.33 16.89 -15.03
C SER A 378 11.72 16.36 -13.66
N ALA A 379 11.25 16.98 -12.55
CA ALA A 379 11.59 16.52 -11.21
C ALA A 379 10.85 15.22 -10.85
N PHE A 380 9.58 15.12 -11.24
CA PHE A 380 8.72 13.96 -10.95
C PHE A 380 8.35 13.14 -12.20
N GLY A 381 8.67 13.63 -13.41
CA GLY A 381 8.44 12.93 -14.67
C GLY A 381 6.98 12.90 -15.13
N GLY A 382 6.23 13.98 -14.89
CA GLY A 382 4.78 14.06 -15.18
C GLY A 382 4.39 15.29 -16.00
N ILE A 383 3.15 15.31 -16.49
CA ILE A 383 2.56 16.48 -17.15
C ILE A 383 1.71 17.24 -16.12
N ILE A 384 1.96 18.54 -16.00
CA ILE A 384 1.19 19.47 -15.16
C ILE A 384 0.62 20.62 -15.98
N THR A 385 -0.28 21.39 -15.40
CA THR A 385 -0.80 22.64 -15.97
C THR A 385 -0.04 23.85 -15.46
N THR A 386 -0.05 24.94 -16.23
CA THR A 386 0.62 26.20 -15.85
C THR A 386 -0.03 26.81 -14.60
N LEU A 387 -1.37 26.83 -14.52
CA LEU A 387 -2.08 27.32 -13.34
C LEU A 387 -1.88 26.39 -12.14
N GLY A 388 -1.79 25.08 -12.37
CA GLY A 388 -1.50 24.09 -11.34
C GLY A 388 -0.12 24.29 -10.70
N LEU A 389 0.88 24.66 -11.50
CA LEU A 389 2.23 24.99 -11.03
C LEU A 389 2.24 26.23 -10.12
N ASP A 390 1.49 27.27 -10.50
CA ASP A 390 1.43 28.52 -9.75
C ASP A 390 0.53 28.43 -8.50
N ASN A 391 -0.53 27.63 -8.54
CA ASN A 391 -1.50 27.49 -7.47
C ASN A 391 -1.88 26.03 -7.21
N LYS A 392 -1.47 25.51 -6.06
CA LYS A 392 -1.75 24.15 -5.59
C LYS A 392 -3.24 23.77 -5.49
N MET A 393 -4.17 24.70 -5.62
CA MET A 393 -5.62 24.47 -5.62
C MET A 393 -6.25 24.57 -7.02
N ALA A 394 -5.51 25.06 -8.02
CA ALA A 394 -5.96 25.10 -9.40
C ALA A 394 -6.05 23.68 -9.97
N ASP A 395 -6.92 23.49 -10.97
CA ASP A 395 -7.12 22.22 -11.67
C ASP A 395 -7.33 21.02 -10.74
N PHE A 396 -8.02 21.25 -9.62
CA PHE A 396 -8.28 20.23 -8.60
C PHE A 396 -6.99 19.58 -8.05
N GLY A 397 -5.90 20.34 -8.05
CA GLY A 397 -4.59 19.90 -7.58
C GLY A 397 -3.74 19.24 -8.67
N ASN A 398 -3.96 19.53 -9.96
CA ASN A 398 -3.13 18.96 -11.04
C ASN A 398 -1.63 19.22 -10.86
N GLY A 399 -1.24 20.41 -10.40
CA GLY A 399 0.16 20.72 -10.08
C GLY A 399 0.68 20.09 -8.79
N ARG A 400 -0.13 19.32 -8.04
CA ARG A 400 0.32 18.58 -6.86
C ARG A 400 0.91 17.23 -7.26
N LEU A 401 2.13 17.27 -7.76
CA LEU A 401 2.99 16.09 -7.77
C LEU A 401 3.53 15.90 -6.34
N VAL A 402 2.70 15.26 -5.50
CA VAL A 402 2.97 14.72 -4.14
C VAL A 402 4.06 15.44 -3.33
N LEU A 403 3.72 16.56 -2.69
CA LEU A 403 4.26 16.94 -1.38
C LEU A 403 3.16 17.69 -0.59
N SER A 404 2.49 17.00 0.32
CA SER A 404 1.90 17.64 1.49
C SER A 404 3.00 17.76 2.52
N GLU A 405 3.65 18.92 2.60
CA GLU A 405 4.36 19.33 3.82
C GLU A 405 3.37 19.68 4.94
#